data_AF-A0A7J7JGI8-F1
#
_entry.id   AF-A0A7J7JGI8-F1
#
_cell.length_a   1.000
_cell.length_b   1.000
_cell.length_c   1.000
_cell.angle_alpha   90.00
_cell.angle_beta   90.00
_cell.angle_gamma   90.00
#
_symmetry.space_group_name_H-M   'P 1'
#
loop_
_entity.id
_entity.type
_entity.pdbx_description
1 polymer ?
#
loop_
_entity_poly.entity_id
_entity_poly.type
_entity_poly.pdbx_seq_one_letter_code
_entity_poly.pdbx_strand_id
1 'polypeptide(L)'
;MRNAAIACLILVVLILFVSIITALIGLIANQVICLLITGIMFFLAAFYTLLALIVMHVKINKEMKTCSTFTEIPLAMCECYTMYPDWSLYVAWMSAILFSLTFLSWWKLSSLISNNST
;
A
#
# COMPACT_ATOMS: atom_id res chain seq x y z
N MET A 1 10.63 -13.39 -7.63
CA MET A 1 10.25 -12.16 -6.88
C MET A 1 8.74 -11.89 -6.77
N ARG A 2 7.87 -12.58 -7.53
CA ARG A 2 6.40 -12.43 -7.42
C ARG A 2 5.85 -12.63 -6.00
N ASN A 3 6.48 -13.52 -5.23
CA ASN A 3 6.07 -13.84 -3.86
C ASN A 3 6.20 -12.64 -2.90
N ALA A 4 7.18 -11.75 -3.12
CA ALA A 4 7.44 -10.63 -2.21
C ALA A 4 6.38 -9.53 -2.35
N ALA A 5 6.04 -9.12 -3.57
CA ALA A 5 5.01 -8.08 -3.79
C ALA A 5 3.63 -8.54 -3.30
N ILE A 6 3.26 -9.80 -3.54
CA ILE A 6 1.99 -10.37 -3.08
C ILE A 6 1.95 -10.43 -1.54
N ALA A 7 3.04 -10.85 -0.89
CA ALA A 7 3.12 -10.87 0.57
C ALA A 7 2.94 -9.46 1.18
N CYS A 8 3.54 -8.42 0.58
CA CYS A 8 3.34 -7.04 1.01
C CYS A 8 1.88 -6.60 0.90
N LEU A 9 1.19 -6.94 -0.20
CA LEU A 9 -0.22 -6.60 -0.40
C LEU A 9 -1.14 -7.33 0.58
N ILE A 10 -0.88 -8.61 0.86
CA ILE A 10 -1.63 -9.37 1.88
C ILE A 10 -1.47 -8.71 3.25
N LEU A 11 -0.24 -8.28 3.59
CA LEU A 11 0.03 -7.58 4.83
C LEU A 11 -0.73 -6.25 4.91
N VAL A 12 -0.82 -5.49 3.82
CA VAL A 12 -1.64 -4.25 3.75
C VAL A 12 -3.10 -4.55 4.07
N VAL A 13 -3.69 -5.60 3.47
CA VAL A 13 -5.08 -5.99 3.73
C VAL A 13 -5.29 -6.36 5.21
N LEU A 14 -4.36 -7.11 5.80
CA LEU A 14 -4.42 -7.47 7.22
C LEU A 14 -4.32 -6.23 8.12
N ILE A 15 -3.41 -5.30 7.82
CA ILE A 15 -3.28 -4.05 8.56
C ILE A 15 -4.57 -3.23 8.49
N LEU A 16 -5.21 -3.14 7.32
CA LEU A 16 -6.48 -2.44 7.16
C LEU A 16 -7.62 -3.10 7.95
N PHE A 17 -7.67 -4.43 7.97
CA PHE A 17 -8.66 -5.15 8.75
C PHE A 17 -8.52 -4.87 10.25
N VAL A 18 -7.29 -4.91 10.77
CA VAL A 18 -7.00 -4.60 12.18
C VAL A 18 -7.21 -3.12 12.49
N SER A 19 -6.94 -2.21 11.53
CA SER A 19 -7.14 -0.78 11.73
C SER A 19 -8.62 -0.42 11.90
N ILE A 20 -9.54 -1.11 11.20
CA ILE A 20 -10.99 -0.93 11.38
C ILE A 20 -11.42 -1.30 12.81
N ILE A 21 -10.95 -2.44 13.32
CA ILE A 21 -11.29 -2.91 14.67
C ILE A 21 -10.76 -1.93 15.72
N THR A 22 -9.50 -1.53 15.60
CA THR A 22 -8.86 -0.60 16.54
C THR A 22 -9.46 0.81 16.47
N ALA A 23 -9.90 1.27 15.30
CA ALA A 23 -10.57 2.56 15.12
C ALA A 23 -11.95 2.57 15.77
N LEU A 24 -12.74 1.50 15.61
CA LEU A 24 -14.03 1.36 16.27
C LEU A 24 -13.89 1.39 17.80
N ILE A 25 -12.94 0.63 18.34
CA ILE A 25 -12.66 0.62 19.78
C ILE A 25 -12.21 2.00 20.26
N GLY A 26 -11.31 2.66 19.53
CA GLY A 26 -10.80 3.98 19.87
C GLY A 26 -11.89 5.06 19.89
N LEU A 27 -12.84 5.00 18.95
CA LEU A 27 -13.99 5.91 18.91
C LEU A 27 -15.00 5.65 20.02
N ILE A 28 -15.33 4.38 20.31
CA ILE A 28 -16.32 4.03 21.34
C ILE A 28 -15.78 4.34 22.74
N ALA A 29 -14.51 4.04 23.00
CA ALA A 29 -13.89 4.19 24.31
C ALA A 29 -13.25 5.58 24.53
N ASN A 30 -13.29 6.48 23.55
CA ASN A 30 -12.59 7.77 23.54
C ASN A 30 -11.10 7.66 23.94
N GLN A 31 -10.44 6.56 23.55
CA GLN A 31 -9.05 6.30 23.88
C GLN A 31 -8.13 6.87 22.79
N VAL A 32 -7.44 7.97 23.11
CA VAL A 32 -6.52 8.66 22.18
C VAL A 32 -5.41 7.73 21.69
N ILE A 33 -4.93 6.81 22.54
CA ILE A 33 -3.87 5.85 22.20
C ILE A 33 -4.31 4.92 21.07
N CYS A 34 -5.54 4.41 21.10
CA CYS A 34 -6.07 3.55 20.05
C CYS A 34 -6.15 4.29 18.70
N LEU A 35 -6.57 5.55 18.72
CA LEU A 35 -6.63 6.41 17.54
C LEU A 35 -5.23 6.68 16.96
N LEU A 36 -4.23 6.92 17.82
CA LEU A 36 -2.85 7.09 17.38
C LEU A 36 -2.31 5.82 16.70
N ILE A 37 -2.57 4.64 17.29
CA ILE A 37 -2.19 3.34 16.71
C ILE A 37 -2.85 3.14 15.35
N THR A 38 -4.13 3.50 15.19
CA THR A 38 -4.82 3.38 13.89
C THR A 38 -4.18 4.26 12.83
N GLY A 39 -3.76 5.49 13.17
CA GLY A 39 -2.99 6.35 12.28
C GLY A 39 -1.69 5.68 11.85
N ILE A 40 -0.91 5.16 12.81
CA ILE A 40 0.36 4.46 12.53
C ILE A 40 0.12 3.26 11.61
N MET A 41 -0.97 2.51 11.78
CA MET A 41 -1.35 1.40 10.90
C MET A 41 -1.59 1.87 9.45
N PHE A 42 -2.27 2.99 9.23
CA PHE A 42 -2.42 3.55 7.88
C PHE A 42 -1.09 4.01 7.28
N PHE A 43 -0.17 4.54 8.08
CA PHE A 43 1.17 4.87 7.62
C PHE A 43 1.96 3.63 7.19
N LEU A 44 1.92 2.55 7.98
CA LEU A 44 2.52 1.26 7.59
C LEU A 44 1.88 0.71 6.31
N ALA A 45 0.56 0.79 6.17
CA ALA A 45 -0.15 0.36 4.96
C ALA A 45 0.33 1.12 3.71
N ALA A 46 0.49 2.45 3.81
CA ALA A 46 1.06 3.27 2.74
C ALA A 46 2.49 2.82 2.38
N PHE A 47 3.33 2.59 3.38
CA PHE A 47 4.71 2.15 3.19
C PHE A 47 4.81 0.79 2.48
N TYR A 48 4.04 -0.21 2.92
CA TYR A 48 4.03 -1.52 2.26
C TYR A 48 3.44 -1.48 0.86
N THR A 49 2.47 -0.60 0.61
CA THR A 49 1.92 -0.39 -0.73
C THR A 49 2.97 0.20 -1.67
N LEU A 50 3.76 1.18 -1.21
CA LEU A 50 4.88 1.73 -1.97
C LEU A 50 5.97 0.68 -2.24
N LEU A 51 6.31 -0.14 -1.26
CA LEU A 51 7.24 -1.26 -1.46
C LEU A 51 6.74 -2.23 -2.53
N ALA A 52 5.46 -2.61 -2.49
CA ALA A 52 4.86 -3.47 -3.50
C ALA A 52 4.92 -2.82 -4.90
N LEU A 53 4.65 -1.51 -5.00
CA LEU A 53 4.79 -0.74 -6.24
C LEU A 53 6.22 -0.74 -6.78
N ILE A 54 7.22 -0.50 -5.92
CA ILE A 54 8.63 -0.50 -6.32
C ILE A 54 9.02 -1.87 -6.88
N VAL A 55 8.64 -2.95 -6.21
CA VAL A 55 8.91 -4.31 -6.68
C VAL A 55 8.24 -4.58 -8.02
N MET A 56 7.00 -4.12 -8.22
CA MET A 56 6.27 -4.25 -9.48
C MET A 56 6.95 -3.46 -10.61
N HIS A 57 7.36 -2.22 -10.37
CA HIS A 57 8.09 -1.40 -11.35
C HIS A 57 9.45 -2.02 -11.73
N VAL A 58 10.21 -2.49 -10.73
CA VAL A 58 11.48 -3.19 -10.99
C VAL A 58 11.24 -4.46 -11.81
N LYS A 59 10.16 -5.20 -11.53
CA LYS A 59 9.81 -6.39 -12.31
C LYS A 59 9.46 -6.02 -13.75
N ILE A 60 8.57 -5.05 -13.97
CA ILE A 60 8.19 -4.60 -15.32
C ILE A 60 9.43 -4.16 -16.12
N ASN A 61 10.32 -3.39 -15.51
CA ASN A 61 11.55 -2.94 -16.15
C ASN A 61 12.52 -4.10 -16.45
N LYS A 62 12.55 -5.15 -15.62
CA LYS A 62 13.32 -6.37 -15.91
C LYS A 62 12.70 -7.20 -17.04
N GLU A 63 11.38 -7.40 -17.04
CA GLU A 63 10.71 -8.16 -18.10
C GLU A 63 10.85 -7.47 -19.47
N MET A 64 10.77 -6.13 -19.51
CA MET A 64 11.02 -5.36 -20.74
C MET A 64 12.46 -5.51 -21.27
N LYS A 65 13.45 -5.77 -20.41
CA LYS A 65 14.86 -5.87 -20.80
C LYS A 65 15.33 -7.27 -21.14
N THR A 66 14.78 -8.29 -20.47
CA THR A 66 15.29 -9.67 -20.57
C THR A 66 14.30 -10.69 -21.11
N CYS A 67 13.02 -10.34 -21.37
CA CYS A 67 11.99 -11.27 -21.86
C CYS A 67 11.97 -12.64 -21.17
N SER A 68 12.32 -12.66 -19.88
CA SER A 68 12.60 -13.88 -19.12
C SER A 68 11.40 -14.81 -18.94
N THR A 69 10.20 -14.33 -19.27
CA THR A 69 8.95 -15.10 -19.16
C THR A 69 8.71 -16.00 -20.37
N PHE A 70 9.35 -15.75 -21.52
CA PHE A 70 9.18 -16.55 -22.74
C PHE A 70 10.47 -17.28 -23.08
N THR A 71 10.65 -18.49 -22.55
CA THR A 71 11.84 -19.33 -22.81
C THR A 71 11.91 -19.87 -24.25
N GLU A 72 10.84 -19.75 -25.04
CA GLU A 72 10.75 -20.34 -26.38
C GLU A 72 10.73 -19.32 -27.53
N ILE A 73 10.72 -18.02 -27.24
CA ILE A 73 10.57 -16.97 -28.27
C ILE A 73 11.94 -16.36 -28.57
N PRO A 74 12.32 -16.19 -29.86
CA PRO A 74 13.59 -15.57 -30.22
C PRO A 74 13.66 -14.12 -29.70
N LEU A 75 14.82 -13.75 -29.13
CA LEU A 75 15.13 -12.42 -28.56
C LEU A 75 14.79 -11.24 -29.50
N ALA A 76 14.73 -11.47 -30.81
CA ALA A 76 14.34 -10.47 -31.80
C ALA A 76 12.87 -10.00 -31.69
N MET A 77 11.98 -10.79 -31.08
CA MET A 77 10.59 -10.37 -30.86
C MET A 77 10.39 -9.55 -29.56
N CYS A 78 11.44 -9.40 -28.74
CA CYS A 78 11.36 -8.61 -27.51
C CYS A 78 11.13 -7.12 -27.76
N GLU A 79 11.67 -6.56 -28.84
CA GLU A 79 11.47 -5.15 -29.18
C GLU A 79 10.01 -4.81 -29.51
N CYS A 80 9.21 -5.80 -29.92
CA CYS A 80 7.78 -5.63 -30.20
C CYS A 80 6.89 -5.86 -28.96
N TYR A 81 7.45 -6.32 -27.84
CA TYR A 81 6.66 -6.62 -26.64
C TYR A 81 6.51 -5.39 -25.74
N THR A 82 5.40 -4.69 -25.90
CA THR A 82 5.03 -3.56 -25.03
C THR A 82 4.10 -4.03 -23.91
N MET A 83 4.57 -4.02 -22.66
CA MET A 83 3.67 -4.12 -21.51
C MET A 83 3.00 -2.77 -21.27
N TYR A 84 1.67 -2.72 -21.37
CA TYR A 84 0.89 -1.56 -20.96
C TYR A 84 0.64 -1.60 -19.45
N PRO A 85 0.78 -0.47 -18.74
CA PRO A 85 0.38 -0.39 -17.34
C PRO A 85 -1.13 -0.57 -17.24
N ASP A 86 -1.55 -1.67 -16.62
CA ASP A 86 -2.96 -1.91 -16.35
C ASP A 86 -3.52 -0.92 -15.31
N TRP A 87 -4.84 -0.80 -15.30
CA TRP A 87 -5.62 0.00 -14.34
C TRP A 87 -5.23 -0.21 -12.87
N SER A 88 -4.77 -1.42 -12.52
CA SER A 88 -4.35 -1.79 -11.18
C SER A 88 -3.16 -0.98 -10.66
N LEU A 89 -2.25 -0.54 -11.54
CA LEU A 89 -1.11 0.29 -11.17
C LEU A 89 -1.56 1.69 -10.75
N TYR A 90 -2.52 2.28 -11.48
CA TYR A 90 -3.10 3.58 -11.14
C TYR A 90 -3.86 3.50 -9.80
N VAL A 91 -4.64 2.45 -9.59
CA VAL A 91 -5.34 2.22 -8.31
C VAL A 91 -4.36 2.10 -7.15
N ALA A 92 -3.23 1.42 -7.35
CA ALA A 92 -2.22 1.27 -6.31
C ALA A 92 -1.59 2.63 -5.92
N TRP A 93 -1.28 3.49 -6.88
CA TRP A 93 -0.83 4.87 -6.60
C TRP A 93 -1.86 5.69 -5.84
N MET A 94 -3.13 5.62 -6.26
CA MET A 94 -4.22 6.31 -5.57
C MET A 94 -4.39 5.81 -4.14
N SER A 95 -4.25 4.50 -3.90
CA SER A 95 -4.34 3.92 -2.55
C SER A 95 -3.22 4.42 -1.63
N ALA A 96 -1.98 4.56 -2.13
CA ALA A 96 -0.87 5.10 -1.35
C ALA A 96 -1.16 6.54 -0.88
N ILE A 97 -1.66 7.39 -1.79
CA ILE A 97 -2.04 8.78 -1.47
C ILE A 97 -3.18 8.80 -0.44
N LEU A 98 -4.20 7.95 -0.65
CA LEU A 98 -5.35 7.85 0.25
C LEU A 98 -4.94 7.44 1.67
N PHE A 99 -4.06 6.46 1.81
CA PHE A 99 -3.56 6.03 3.12
C PHE A 99 -2.76 7.13 3.82
N SER A 100 -1.94 7.90 3.10
CA SER A 100 -1.24 9.06 3.65
C SER A 100 -2.19 10.17 4.12
N LEU A 101 -3.23 10.48 3.34
CA LEU A 101 -4.26 11.46 3.75
C LEU A 101 -5.06 11.00 4.96
N THR A 102 -5.36 9.70 5.01
CA THR A 102 -6.09 9.08 6.13
C THR A 102 -5.26 9.17 7.41
N PHE A 103 -3.95 8.90 7.35
CA PHE A 103 -3.03 9.10 8.47
C PHE A 103 -3.08 10.54 9.02
N LEU A 104 -2.97 11.54 8.15
CA LEU A 104 -3.05 12.96 8.57
C LEU A 104 -4.38 13.30 9.22
N SER A 105 -5.47 12.73 8.70
CA SER A 105 -6.82 12.93 9.24
C SER A 105 -6.95 12.36 10.66
N TRP A 106 -6.48 11.13 10.89
CA TRP A 106 -6.48 10.51 12.22
C TRP A 106 -5.56 11.23 13.20
N TRP A 107 -4.39 11.71 12.74
CA TRP A 107 -3.49 12.49 13.57
C TRP A 107 -4.14 13.79 14.07
N LYS A 108 -4.85 14.50 13.18
CA LYS A 108 -5.62 15.68 13.58
C LYS A 108 -6.74 15.32 14.55
N LEU A 109 -7.46 14.22 14.30
CA LEU A 109 -8.53 13.77 15.19
C LEU A 109 -8.02 13.43 16.59
N SER A 110 -6.90 12.70 16.69
CA SER A 110 -6.29 12.38 18.00
C SER A 110 -5.85 13.63 18.75
N SER A 111 -5.33 14.65 18.04
CA SER A 111 -4.97 15.93 18.65
C SER A 111 -6.18 16.69 19.18
N LEU A 112 -7.31 16.70 18.45
CA LEU A 112 -8.54 17.37 18.91
C LEU A 112 -9.11 16.73 20.17
N ILE A 113 -9.14 15.39 20.24
CA ILE A 113 -9.64 14.67 21.41
C ILE A 113 -8.73 14.90 22.61
N SER A 114 -7.41 14.89 22.41
CA SER A 114 -6.43 15.19 23.47
C SER A 114 -6.59 16.59 24.05
N ASN A 115 -6.96 17.59 23.23
CA ASN A 115 -7.14 18.97 23.69
C ASN A 115 -8.46 19.19 24.43
N ASN A 116 -9.50 18.40 24.14
CA ASN A 116 -10.79 18.50 24.84
C ASN A 116 -10.79 17.78 26.20
N SER A 117 -9.79 16.96 26.49
CA SER A 117 -9.63 16.25 27.77
C SER A 117 -8.84 17.02 28.83
N THR A 118 -8.36 18.23 28.52
CA THR A 118 -7.70 19.17 29.45
C THR A 118 -8.62 20.33 29.76
#